data_AF-A2DB71-F1
#
_entry.id   AF-A2DB71-F1
#
_cell.length_a   1.000
_cell.length_b   1.000
_cell.length_c   1.000
_cell.angle_alpha   90.00
_cell.angle_beta   90.00
_cell.angle_gamma   90.00
#
_symmetry.space_group_name_H-M   'P 1'
#
loop_
_entity.id
_entity.type
_entity.pdbx_description
1 polymer ?
#
loop_
_entity_poly.entity_id
_entity_poly.type
_entity_poly.pdbx_seq_one_letter_code
_entity_poly.pdbx_strand_id
1 'polypeptide(L)'
;MSICDDINTSSDDGSRAIHLASAFHCKEIVELLISNGADINVADIYGSTPLICASSNDKEIVELLLLHGADINAEDKAGFNALRCAAKHNCKEIVELLLSNGANITEKYESVRSSLHYAIMNNSKEIAELLILHGANVNEKEINGFVPLHYAAKGNCKEIAELLILHGANINEKVEK
;
A
#
# COMPACT_ATOMS: atom_id res chain seq x y z
N MET A 1 18.19 -39.16 2.32
CA MET A 1 17.29 -38.50 1.34
C MET A 1 16.11 -37.95 2.13
N SER A 2 15.66 -36.74 1.78
CA SER A 2 14.67 -35.89 2.47
C SER A 2 15.24 -34.95 3.55
N ILE A 3 16.05 -33.98 3.09
CA ILE A 3 15.95 -32.61 3.61
C ILE A 3 14.92 -31.98 2.68
N CYS A 4 13.64 -32.19 2.97
CA CYS A 4 12.62 -31.31 2.45
C CYS A 4 12.63 -30.14 3.42
N ASP A 5 13.51 -29.16 3.18
CA ASP A 5 13.34 -27.88 3.85
C ASP A 5 11.92 -27.43 3.50
N ASP A 6 11.07 -27.33 4.54
CA ASP A 6 9.69 -26.94 4.38
C ASP A 6 9.67 -25.63 3.57
N ILE A 7 8.91 -25.60 2.47
CA ILE A 7 8.76 -24.41 1.62
C ILE A 7 8.26 -23.20 2.43
N ASN A 8 7.73 -23.50 3.62
CA ASN A 8 7.23 -22.58 4.63
C ASN A 8 8.23 -22.30 5.77
N THR A 9 9.51 -22.65 5.62
CA THR A 9 10.56 -22.20 6.56
C THR A 9 10.72 -20.67 6.50
N SER A 10 11.00 -20.07 7.66
CA SER A 10 11.17 -18.63 7.81
C SER A 10 12.55 -18.28 8.37
N SER A 11 13.06 -17.10 8.04
CA SER A 11 14.21 -16.49 8.73
C SER A 11 13.85 -16.03 10.15
N ASP A 12 14.83 -15.49 10.87
CA ASP A 12 14.70 -15.01 12.26
C ASP A 12 13.63 -13.90 12.42
N ASP A 13 13.33 -13.17 11.35
CA ASP A 13 12.28 -12.15 11.26
C ASP A 13 10.92 -12.72 10.79
N GLY A 14 10.78 -14.03 10.67
CA GLY A 14 9.57 -14.66 10.14
C GLY A 14 9.40 -14.54 8.62
N SER A 15 10.33 -13.89 7.91
CA SER A 15 10.26 -13.80 6.45
C SER A 15 10.47 -15.17 5.81
N ARG A 16 9.49 -15.60 5.03
CA ARG A 16 9.60 -16.77 4.13
C ARG A 16 10.20 -16.41 2.78
N ALA A 17 10.64 -17.41 2.02
CA ALA A 17 11.16 -17.25 0.66
C ALA A 17 10.25 -16.42 -0.25
N ILE A 18 8.92 -16.56 -0.11
CA ILE A 18 7.96 -15.82 -0.93
C ILE A 18 7.96 -14.31 -0.62
N HIS A 19 8.18 -13.89 0.63
CA HIS A 19 8.32 -12.46 0.96
C HIS A 19 9.54 -11.86 0.27
N LEU A 20 10.67 -12.55 0.36
CA LEU A 20 11.93 -12.09 -0.24
C LEU A 20 11.80 -12.06 -1.77
N ALA A 21 11.26 -13.12 -2.38
CA ALA A 21 11.06 -13.17 -3.82
C ALA A 21 10.14 -12.03 -4.31
N SER A 22 9.07 -11.72 -3.57
CA SER A 22 8.19 -10.58 -3.85
C SER A 22 8.89 -9.23 -3.67
N ALA A 23 9.67 -9.05 -2.60
CA ALA A 23 10.39 -7.81 -2.31
C ALA A 23 11.54 -7.55 -3.30
N PHE A 24 12.15 -8.60 -3.85
CA PHE A 24 13.27 -8.52 -4.80
C PHE A 24 12.86 -8.74 -6.26
N HIS A 25 11.57 -8.67 -6.59
CA HIS A 25 11.07 -8.68 -7.97
C HIS A 25 11.41 -9.96 -8.76
N CYS A 26 11.44 -11.10 -8.06
CA CYS A 26 11.80 -12.39 -8.62
C CYS A 26 10.55 -13.18 -9.03
N LYS A 27 9.86 -12.74 -10.10
CA LYS A 27 8.58 -13.31 -10.54
C LYS A 27 8.61 -14.83 -10.73
N GLU A 28 9.63 -15.36 -11.42
CA GLU A 28 9.73 -16.81 -11.68
C GLU A 28 9.87 -17.61 -10.38
N ILE A 29 10.52 -17.02 -9.37
CA ILE A 29 10.63 -17.63 -8.04
C ILE A 29 9.29 -17.57 -7.31
N VAL A 30 8.55 -16.45 -7.40
CA VAL A 30 7.19 -16.36 -6.83
C VAL A 30 6.28 -17.42 -7.45
N GLU A 31 6.28 -17.56 -8.78
CA GLU A 31 5.50 -18.58 -9.50
C GLU A 31 5.89 -20.01 -9.08
N LEU A 32 7.19 -20.28 -8.95
CA LEU A 32 7.70 -21.58 -8.50
C LEU A 32 7.24 -21.88 -7.06
N LEU A 33 7.33 -20.91 -6.15
CA LEU A 33 6.95 -21.07 -4.75
C LEU A 33 5.43 -21.33 -4.63
N ILE A 34 4.60 -20.54 -5.34
CA ILE A 34 3.15 -20.74 -5.37
C ILE A 34 2.80 -22.14 -5.92
N SER A 35 3.44 -22.55 -7.01
CA SER A 35 3.23 -23.88 -7.62
C SER A 35 3.61 -25.05 -6.70
N ASN A 36 4.48 -24.80 -5.71
CA ASN A 36 4.89 -25.78 -4.70
C ASN A 36 4.13 -25.62 -3.37
N GLY A 37 3.04 -24.85 -3.34
CA GLY A 37 2.16 -24.73 -2.18
C GLY A 37 2.65 -23.76 -1.10
N ALA A 38 3.47 -22.76 -1.46
CA ALA A 38 3.75 -21.66 -0.56
C ALA A 38 2.45 -20.94 -0.15
N ASP A 39 2.32 -20.64 1.14
CA ASP A 39 1.21 -19.84 1.65
C ASP A 39 1.34 -18.40 1.14
N ILE A 40 0.36 -17.95 0.35
CA ILE A 40 0.36 -16.63 -0.29
C ILE A 40 0.02 -15.49 0.67
N ASN A 41 -0.66 -15.81 1.76
CA ASN A 41 -1.15 -14.87 2.77
C ASN A 41 -0.37 -14.96 4.08
N VAL A 42 0.76 -15.67 4.09
CA VAL A 42 1.67 -15.70 5.23
C VAL A 42 2.07 -14.27 5.59
N ALA A 43 2.12 -13.99 6.89
CA ALA A 43 2.65 -12.75 7.42
C ALA A 43 3.95 -13.02 8.19
N ASP A 44 4.94 -12.15 8.01
CA ASP A 44 6.17 -12.14 8.81
C ASP A 44 5.91 -11.64 10.26
N ILE A 45 6.96 -11.47 11.07
CA ILE A 45 6.78 -10.96 12.44
C ILE A 45 6.27 -9.52 12.50
N TYR A 46 6.35 -8.77 11.41
CA TYR A 46 5.83 -7.40 11.29
C TYR A 46 4.41 -7.36 10.73
N GLY A 47 3.83 -8.52 10.36
CA GLY A 47 2.53 -8.58 9.73
C GLY A 47 2.57 -8.36 8.21
N SER A 48 3.75 -8.22 7.61
CA SER A 48 3.89 -7.97 6.18
C SER A 48 3.64 -9.25 5.40
N THR A 49 2.74 -9.19 4.42
CA THR A 49 2.46 -10.29 3.49
C THR A 49 3.28 -10.14 2.20
N PRO A 50 3.41 -11.20 1.37
CA PRO A 50 4.05 -11.10 0.05
C PRO A 50 3.46 -9.98 -0.83
N LEU A 51 2.15 -9.76 -0.74
CA LEU A 51 1.47 -8.69 -1.47
C LEU A 51 1.93 -7.30 -1.01
N ILE A 52 2.04 -7.07 0.30
CA ILE A 52 2.55 -5.81 0.86
C ILE A 52 3.99 -5.57 0.40
N CYS A 53 4.84 -6.61 0.39
CA CYS A 53 6.23 -6.54 -0.07
C CYS A 53 6.34 -6.15 -1.56
N ALA A 54 5.53 -6.76 -2.43
CA ALA A 54 5.55 -6.52 -3.88
C ALA A 54 5.01 -5.14 -4.28
N SER A 55 4.08 -4.59 -3.49
CA SER A 55 3.31 -3.38 -3.83
C SER A 55 4.14 -2.09 -3.94
N SER A 56 5.43 -2.15 -3.63
CA SER A 56 6.36 -1.02 -3.72
C SER A 56 7.01 -0.85 -5.10
N ASN A 57 6.90 -1.82 -6.03
CA ASN A 57 7.63 -1.71 -7.30
C ASN A 57 7.12 -2.62 -8.43
N ASP A 58 6.65 -3.85 -8.15
CA ASP A 58 6.45 -4.86 -9.20
C ASP A 58 4.97 -5.19 -9.41
N LYS A 59 4.40 -4.59 -10.46
CA LYS A 59 3.01 -4.81 -10.85
C LYS A 59 2.74 -6.26 -11.25
N GLU A 60 3.66 -6.93 -11.93
CA GLU A 60 3.42 -8.30 -12.42
C GLU A 60 3.33 -9.28 -11.25
N ILE A 61 4.16 -9.10 -10.22
CA ILE A 61 4.05 -9.89 -8.99
C ILE A 61 2.77 -9.56 -8.24
N VAL A 62 2.35 -8.29 -8.17
CA VAL A 62 1.06 -7.94 -7.54
C VAL A 62 -0.11 -8.61 -8.28
N GLU A 63 -0.14 -8.56 -9.61
CA GLU A 63 -1.16 -9.25 -10.42
C GLU A 63 -1.16 -10.77 -10.17
N LEU A 64 0.03 -11.39 -10.18
CA LEU A 64 0.21 -12.80 -9.92
C LEU A 64 -0.31 -13.20 -8.53
N LEU A 65 0.02 -12.40 -7.51
CA LEU A 65 -0.39 -12.68 -6.14
C LEU A 65 -1.91 -12.54 -5.97
N LEU A 66 -2.52 -11.50 -6.53
CA LEU A 66 -3.97 -11.31 -6.51
C LEU A 66 -4.70 -12.43 -7.26
N LEU A 67 -4.18 -12.86 -8.41
CA LEU A 67 -4.72 -13.98 -9.19
C LEU A 67 -4.78 -15.29 -8.38
N HIS A 68 -3.82 -15.49 -7.47
CA HIS A 68 -3.74 -16.68 -6.61
C HIS A 68 -4.39 -16.47 -5.23
N GLY A 69 -5.18 -15.41 -5.05
CA GLY A 69 -5.99 -15.21 -3.84
C GLY A 69 -5.26 -14.54 -2.68
N ALA A 70 -4.25 -13.72 -2.95
CA ALA A 70 -3.71 -12.83 -1.93
C ALA A 70 -4.80 -11.89 -1.38
N ASP A 71 -4.84 -11.71 -0.06
CA ASP A 71 -5.75 -10.78 0.60
C ASP A 71 -5.33 -9.34 0.31
N ILE A 72 -6.07 -8.69 -0.59
CA ILE A 72 -5.84 -7.31 -1.03
C ILE A 72 -5.90 -6.29 0.10
N ASN A 73 -6.58 -6.64 1.20
CA ASN A 73 -6.82 -5.77 2.35
C ASN A 73 -6.01 -6.19 3.58
N ALA A 74 -5.05 -7.10 3.43
CA ALA A 74 -4.11 -7.42 4.51
C ALA A 74 -3.35 -6.15 4.94
N GLU A 75 -3.19 -6.00 6.25
CA GLU A 75 -2.49 -4.88 6.88
C GLU A 75 -1.38 -5.42 7.78
N ASP A 76 -0.20 -4.79 7.71
CA ASP A 76 0.89 -5.06 8.63
C ASP A 76 0.64 -4.43 10.01
N LYS A 77 1.54 -4.67 10.98
CA LYS A 77 1.43 -4.14 12.35
C LYS A 77 1.62 -2.62 12.42
N ALA A 78 2.14 -1.99 11.37
CA ALA A 78 2.20 -0.54 11.22
C ALA A 78 0.98 0.02 10.46
N GLY A 79 -0.01 -0.82 10.15
CA GLY A 79 -1.23 -0.49 9.44
C GLY A 79 -1.04 -0.30 7.94
N PHE A 80 0.11 -0.63 7.35
CA PHE A 80 0.31 -0.56 5.90
C PHE A 80 -0.37 -1.74 5.23
N ASN A 81 -1.19 -1.44 4.22
CA ASN A 81 -1.66 -2.39 3.24
C ASN A 81 -0.95 -2.16 1.89
N ALA A 82 -1.26 -3.01 0.92
CA ALA A 82 -0.76 -2.93 -0.45
C ALA A 82 -0.97 -1.54 -1.08
N LEU A 83 -2.17 -0.96 -0.93
CA LEU A 83 -2.54 0.32 -1.54
C LEU A 83 -1.70 1.48 -0.98
N ARG A 84 -1.51 1.51 0.34
CA ARG A 84 -0.70 2.53 1.01
C ARG A 84 0.77 2.39 0.67
N CYS A 85 1.29 1.17 0.56
CA CYS A 85 2.65 0.92 0.08
C CYS A 85 2.86 1.43 -1.35
N ALA A 86 1.93 1.17 -2.27
CA ALA A 86 2.00 1.64 -3.64
C ALA A 86 1.94 3.18 -3.73
N ALA A 87 1.04 3.82 -2.97
CA ALA A 87 0.96 5.28 -2.92
C ALA A 87 2.23 5.92 -2.33
N LYS A 88 2.80 5.33 -1.26
CA LYS A 88 4.07 5.77 -0.66
C LYS A 88 5.24 5.73 -1.63
N HIS A 89 5.32 4.71 -2.49
CA HIS A 89 6.37 4.56 -3.50
C HIS A 89 6.02 5.18 -4.85
N ASN A 90 4.89 5.89 -4.95
CA ASN A 90 4.44 6.55 -6.17
C ASN A 90 4.19 5.59 -7.36
N CYS A 91 3.77 4.36 -7.08
CA CYS A 91 3.52 3.33 -8.09
C CYS A 91 2.09 3.42 -8.62
N LYS A 92 1.82 4.38 -9.52
CA LYS A 92 0.47 4.65 -10.05
C LYS A 92 -0.21 3.40 -10.61
N GLU A 93 0.50 2.59 -11.40
CA GLU A 93 -0.08 1.42 -12.05
C GLU A 93 -0.52 0.34 -11.04
N ILE A 94 0.20 0.22 -9.92
CA ILE A 94 -0.16 -0.68 -8.82
C ILE A 94 -1.35 -0.11 -8.05
N VAL A 95 -1.39 1.22 -7.82
CA VAL A 95 -2.58 1.87 -7.23
C VAL A 95 -3.83 1.62 -8.08
N GLU A 96 -3.76 1.87 -9.39
CA GLU A 96 -4.86 1.63 -10.32
C GLU A 96 -5.32 0.16 -10.28
N LEU A 97 -4.37 -0.78 -10.29
CA LEU A 97 -4.64 -2.21 -10.21
C LEU A 97 -5.34 -2.59 -8.90
N LEU A 98 -4.81 -2.15 -7.76
CA LEU A 98 -5.37 -2.48 -6.45
C LEU A 98 -6.77 -1.90 -6.27
N LEU A 99 -6.99 -0.64 -6.67
CA LEU A 99 -8.32 -0.02 -6.62
C LEU A 99 -9.33 -0.73 -7.52
N SER A 100 -8.90 -1.11 -8.73
CA SER A 100 -9.75 -1.86 -9.67
C SER A 100 -10.12 -3.26 -9.17
N ASN A 101 -9.31 -3.85 -8.29
CA ASN A 101 -9.57 -5.13 -7.63
C ASN A 101 -10.26 -4.99 -6.26
N GLY A 102 -10.73 -3.78 -5.91
CA GLY A 102 -11.53 -3.56 -4.70
C GLY A 102 -10.72 -3.40 -3.42
N ALA A 103 -9.48 -2.89 -3.50
CA ALA A 103 -8.73 -2.50 -2.32
C ALA A 103 -9.49 -1.43 -1.52
N ASN A 104 -9.56 -1.60 -0.20
CA ASN A 104 -10.19 -0.65 0.69
C ASN A 104 -9.38 0.64 0.78
N ILE A 105 -10.05 1.76 0.56
CA ILE A 105 -9.48 3.10 0.77
C ILE A 105 -9.69 3.58 2.21
N THR A 106 -10.70 3.08 2.90
CA THR A 106 -10.92 3.42 4.29
C THR A 106 -9.88 2.71 5.14
N GLU A 107 -8.96 3.48 5.68
CA GLU A 107 -7.90 2.96 6.52
C GLU A 107 -8.40 2.90 7.97
N LYS A 108 -8.21 1.74 8.63
CA LYS A 108 -8.76 1.49 9.97
C LYS A 108 -7.96 2.15 11.08
N TYR A 109 -6.76 2.62 10.79
CA TYR A 109 -5.83 3.14 11.76
C TYR A 109 -5.71 4.66 11.67
N GLU A 110 -6.37 5.35 12.60
CA GLU A 110 -6.30 6.81 12.80
C GLU A 110 -4.88 7.33 13.12
N SER A 111 -3.91 6.44 13.33
CA SER A 111 -2.54 6.76 13.74
C SER A 111 -1.52 6.85 12.60
N VAL A 112 -1.93 6.70 11.33
CA VAL A 112 -0.98 6.62 10.20
C VAL A 112 -1.44 7.51 9.04
N ARG A 113 -0.47 8.06 8.30
CA ARG A 113 -0.74 8.78 7.04
C ARG A 113 -1.44 7.87 6.05
N SER A 114 -2.50 8.39 5.45
CA SER A 114 -3.19 7.66 4.41
C SER A 114 -2.53 7.63 3.05
N SER A 115 -3.02 6.74 2.20
CA SER A 115 -2.62 6.63 0.80
C SER A 115 -2.70 8.00 0.11
N LEU A 116 -3.73 8.79 0.42
CA LEU A 116 -3.87 10.15 -0.10
C LEU A 116 -2.79 11.10 0.43
N HIS A 117 -2.45 11.03 1.71
CA HIS A 117 -1.34 11.80 2.28
C HIS A 117 -0.02 11.49 1.56
N TYR A 118 0.28 10.22 1.32
CA TYR A 118 1.49 9.82 0.61
C TYR A 118 1.52 10.30 -0.84
N ALA A 119 0.41 10.18 -1.58
CA ALA A 119 0.30 10.70 -2.94
C ALA A 119 0.63 12.19 -3.02
N ILE A 120 0.12 12.98 -2.06
CA ILE A 120 0.35 14.43 -2.00
C ILE A 120 1.78 14.76 -1.61
N MET A 121 2.37 14.03 -0.66
CA MET A 121 3.77 14.19 -0.29
C MET A 121 4.73 13.89 -1.45
N ASN A 122 4.33 13.01 -2.36
CA ASN A 122 5.04 12.72 -3.61
C ASN A 122 4.70 13.70 -4.75
N ASN A 123 3.80 14.67 -4.52
CA ASN A 123 3.27 15.59 -5.53
C ASN A 123 2.61 14.86 -6.73
N SER A 124 1.99 13.71 -6.47
CA SER A 124 1.39 12.84 -7.47
C SER A 124 -0.10 13.11 -7.62
N LYS A 125 -0.44 14.07 -8.49
CA LYS A 125 -1.83 14.47 -8.74
C LYS A 125 -2.69 13.32 -9.25
N GLU A 126 -2.15 12.49 -10.13
CA GLU A 126 -2.86 11.36 -10.73
C GLU A 126 -3.24 10.32 -9.69
N ILE A 127 -2.33 9.98 -8.77
CA ILE A 127 -2.61 9.06 -7.67
C ILE A 127 -3.62 9.70 -6.70
N ALA A 128 -3.47 10.99 -6.38
CA ALA A 128 -4.42 11.69 -5.52
C ALA A 128 -5.84 11.67 -6.13
N GLU A 129 -5.97 11.95 -7.43
CA GLU A 129 -7.24 11.93 -8.14
C GLU A 129 -7.86 10.52 -8.14
N LEU A 130 -7.08 9.48 -8.43
CA LEU A 130 -7.54 8.09 -8.38
C LEU A 130 -8.09 7.72 -6.99
N LEU A 131 -7.37 8.06 -5.93
CA LEU A 131 -7.76 7.77 -4.55
C LEU A 131 -9.04 8.53 -4.17
N ILE A 132 -9.14 9.81 -4.52
CA ILE A 132 -10.33 10.64 -4.25
C ILE A 132 -11.55 10.10 -5.00
N LEU A 133 -11.41 9.73 -6.28
CA LEU A 133 -12.50 9.18 -7.09
C LEU A 133 -13.05 7.87 -6.52
N HIS A 134 -12.21 7.10 -5.85
CA HIS A 134 -12.62 5.86 -5.20
C HIS A 134 -13.00 6.05 -3.71
N GLY A 135 -13.09 7.30 -3.23
CA GLY A 135 -13.69 7.63 -1.93
C GLY A 135 -12.70 7.97 -0.81
N ALA A 136 -11.46 8.35 -1.12
CA ALA A 136 -10.51 8.81 -0.10
C ALA A 136 -11.02 10.06 0.62
N ASN A 137 -10.92 10.06 1.95
CA ASN A 137 -11.34 11.19 2.76
C ASN A 137 -10.32 12.33 2.64
N VAL A 138 -10.68 13.38 1.89
CA VAL A 138 -9.84 14.58 1.69
C VAL A 138 -9.58 15.39 2.97
N ASN A 139 -10.30 15.10 4.05
CA ASN A 139 -10.18 15.74 5.37
C ASN A 139 -9.68 14.78 6.45
N GLU A 140 -9.18 13.61 6.07
CA GLU A 140 -8.61 12.65 7.02
C GLU A 140 -7.42 13.27 7.75
N LYS A 141 -7.40 13.14 9.07
CA LYS A 141 -6.29 13.62 9.90
C LYS A 141 -5.31 12.49 10.12
N GLU A 142 -4.03 12.74 9.88
CA GLU A 142 -2.98 11.86 10.41
C GLU A 142 -2.62 12.20 11.86
N ILE A 143 -1.69 11.45 12.45
CA ILE A 143 -1.40 11.47 13.90
C ILE A 143 -1.00 12.85 14.46
N ASN A 144 -0.43 13.75 13.64
CA ASN A 144 -0.08 15.10 14.07
C ASN A 144 -1.18 16.12 13.73
N GLY A 145 -2.39 15.66 13.38
CA GLY A 145 -3.54 16.49 13.05
C GLY A 145 -3.49 17.13 11.67
N PHE A 146 -2.51 16.81 10.82
CA PHE A 146 -2.47 17.34 9.46
C PHE A 146 -3.48 16.60 8.57
N VAL A 147 -4.24 17.37 7.79
CA VAL A 147 -5.05 16.86 6.68
C VAL A 147 -4.31 16.97 5.33
N PRO A 148 -4.74 16.26 4.27
CA PRO A 148 -4.21 16.35 2.91
C PRO A 148 -3.84 17.77 2.44
N LEU A 149 -4.72 18.75 2.68
CA LEU A 149 -4.52 20.13 2.22
C LEU A 149 -3.31 20.82 2.88
N HIS A 150 -2.96 20.48 4.12
CA HIS A 150 -1.76 21.01 4.77
C HIS A 150 -0.48 20.57 4.06
N TYR A 151 -0.43 19.31 3.60
CA TYR A 151 0.71 18.79 2.86
C TYR A 151 0.81 19.43 1.48
N ALA A 152 -0.31 19.62 0.77
CA ALA A 152 -0.33 20.31 -0.52
C ALA A 152 0.15 21.76 -0.38
N ALA A 153 -0.27 22.47 0.67
CA ALA A 153 0.20 23.82 0.97
C ALA A 153 1.71 23.85 1.31
N LYS A 154 2.17 22.93 2.18
CA LYS A 154 3.59 22.82 2.56
C LYS A 154 4.50 22.50 1.36
N GLY A 155 4.01 21.69 0.42
CA GLY A 155 4.72 21.30 -0.80
C GLY A 155 4.61 22.28 -1.96
N ASN A 156 3.82 23.37 -1.81
CA ASN A 156 3.47 24.28 -2.91
C ASN A 156 2.82 23.58 -4.12
N CYS A 157 2.02 22.54 -3.85
CA CYS A 157 1.35 21.70 -4.84
C CYS A 157 0.01 22.32 -5.27
N LYS A 158 0.05 23.42 -6.02
CA LYS A 158 -1.15 24.20 -6.38
C LYS A 158 -2.27 23.35 -6.98
N GLU A 159 -1.96 22.52 -7.98
CA GLU A 159 -2.97 21.71 -8.68
C GLU A 159 -3.62 20.67 -7.76
N ILE A 160 -2.85 20.12 -6.83
CA ILE A 160 -3.36 19.17 -5.83
C ILE A 160 -4.23 19.90 -4.80
N ALA A 161 -3.84 21.11 -4.38
CA ALA A 161 -4.66 21.93 -3.50
C ALA A 161 -6.01 22.28 -4.16
N GLU A 162 -6.01 22.64 -5.45
CA GLU A 162 -7.23 22.87 -6.23
C GLU A 162 -8.10 21.60 -6.31
N LEU A 163 -7.49 20.44 -6.58
CA LEU A 163 -8.18 19.14 -6.60
C LEU A 163 -8.84 18.82 -5.25
N LEU A 164 -8.12 19.01 -4.14
CA LEU A 164 -8.62 18.76 -2.80
C LEU A 164 -9.77 19.70 -2.43
N ILE A 165 -9.64 21.00 -2.72
CA ILE A 165 -10.69 22.00 -2.48
C ILE A 165 -11.94 21.67 -3.30
N LEU A 166 -11.77 21.30 -4.57
CA LEU A 166 -12.87 20.87 -5.44
C LEU A 166 -13.66 19.70 -4.84
N HIS A 167 -12.98 18.80 -4.13
CA HIS A 167 -13.58 17.61 -3.50
C HIS A 167 -13.93 17.82 -2.02
N GLY A 168 -14.00 19.06 -1.54
CA GLY A 168 -14.54 19.39 -0.23
C GLY A 168 -13.51 19.43 0.92
N ALA A 169 -12.23 19.65 0.63
CA ALA A 169 -11.24 19.87 1.67
C ALA A 169 -11.55 21.14 2.51
N ASN A 170 -11.50 21.02 3.82
CA ASN A 170 -11.70 22.14 4.75
C ASN A 170 -10.47 23.05 4.76
N ILE A 171 -10.59 24.21 4.11
CA ILE A 171 -9.53 25.23 4.04
C ILE A 171 -9.14 25.83 5.39
N ASN A 172 -10.01 25.70 6.41
CA ASN A 172 -9.81 26.26 7.74
C ASN A 172 -9.47 25.20 8.79
N GLU A 173 -9.11 23.99 8.36
CA GLU A 173 -8.76 22.92 9.28
C GLU A 173 -7.56 23.33 10.14
N LYS A 174 -7.66 23.12 11.45
CA LYS A 174 -6.62 23.50 12.39
C LYS A 174 -5.82 22.27 12.81
N VAL A 175 -4.51 22.45 12.91
CA VAL A 175 -3.63 21.48 13.55
C VAL A 175 -3.70 21.71 15.06
N GLU A 176 -4.42 20.83 15.77
CA GLU A 176 -4.46 20.84 17.24
C GLU A 176 -3.13 20.30 17.77
N LYS A 177 -2.57 20.97 18.79
CA LYS A 177 -1.29 20.64 19.43
C LYS A 177 -1.50 19.82 20.69
#